data_AF-A0A329TP63-F1
#
_entry.id   AF-A0A329TP63-F1
#
_cell.length_a   1.000
_cell.length_b   1.000
_cell.length_c   1.000
_cell.angle_alpha   90.00
_cell.angle_beta   90.00
_cell.angle_gamma   90.00
#
_symmetry.space_group_name_H-M   'P 1'
#
loop_
_entity.id
_entity.type
_entity.pdbx_description
1 polymer ?
#
loop_
_entity_poly.entity_id
_entity_poly.type
_entity_poly.pdbx_seq_one_letter_code
_entity_poly.pdbx_strand_id
1 'polypeptide(L)'
;MKEIIIIPHIGIGQLKLGMAPDELENALLQMKKQWSNSSDEAMQMERCAETGDPNLITGRYMDNDSFFLVQYRNGKATEIGIQRELSKVASIKWFGLDMFNTTAECIIDSLMKKDNVVCNEKDLQLGTEYLFPEIGVRLWRERAFHLKLLKDPLYMEEMQAVLEDEYQYQYFQMVTVMG
;
A
#
# COMPACT_ATOMS: atom_id res chain seq x y z
N MET A 1 11.18 -12.10 -11.06
CA MET A 1 10.93 -11.25 -9.86
C MET A 1 10.12 -12.08 -8.88
N LYS A 2 10.40 -12.00 -7.58
CA LYS A 2 9.67 -12.80 -6.58
C LYS A 2 8.25 -12.28 -6.42
N GLU A 3 7.28 -13.16 -6.23
CA GLU A 3 5.90 -12.76 -5.94
C GLU A 3 5.65 -12.70 -4.43
N ILE A 4 4.97 -11.64 -3.98
CA ILE A 4 4.44 -11.49 -2.63
C ILE A 4 2.93 -11.39 -2.77
N ILE A 5 2.22 -12.34 -2.15
CA ILE A 5 0.77 -12.47 -2.28
C ILE A 5 0.07 -11.77 -1.12
N ILE A 6 -0.91 -10.95 -1.45
CA ILE A 6 -1.85 -10.35 -0.50
C ILE A 6 -3.00 -11.33 -0.28
N ILE A 7 -3.26 -11.66 0.99
CA ILE A 7 -4.37 -12.51 1.40
C ILE A 7 -5.32 -11.66 2.27
N PRO A 8 -6.57 -11.43 1.82
CA PRO A 8 -7.60 -10.70 2.56
C PRO A 8 -7.71 -11.11 4.02
N HIS A 9 -7.80 -10.14 4.94
CA HIS A 9 -7.90 -10.33 6.40
C HIS A 9 -6.83 -11.23 7.04
N ILE A 10 -5.77 -11.58 6.30
CA ILE A 10 -4.73 -12.49 6.79
C ILE A 10 -3.37 -11.78 6.79
N GLY A 11 -2.97 -11.18 5.66
CA GLY A 11 -1.72 -10.43 5.60
C GLY A 11 -1.08 -10.40 4.22
N ILE A 12 0.23 -10.12 4.20
CA ILE A 12 1.01 -9.86 2.98
C ILE A 12 2.28 -10.72 3.03
N GLY A 13 2.36 -11.71 2.14
CA GLY A 13 3.47 -12.65 2.12
C GLY A 13 3.60 -13.42 3.43
N GLN A 14 4.73 -13.23 4.13
CA GLN A 14 4.96 -13.86 5.43
C GLN A 14 4.43 -13.02 6.60
N LEU A 15 4.10 -11.75 6.37
CA LEU A 15 3.58 -10.85 7.39
C LEU A 15 2.09 -11.14 7.60
N LYS A 16 1.69 -11.35 8.85
CA LYS A 16 0.31 -11.70 9.19
C LYS A 16 -0.25 -10.77 10.24
N LEU A 17 -1.53 -10.49 10.10
CA LEU A 17 -2.31 -9.88 11.15
C LEU A 17 -2.29 -10.77 12.40
N GLY A 18 -2.31 -10.16 13.57
CA GLY A 18 -2.16 -10.84 14.86
C GLY A 18 -0.71 -11.20 15.24
N MET A 19 0.28 -10.89 14.42
CA MET A 19 1.69 -10.97 14.82
C MET A 19 2.01 -9.92 15.89
N ALA A 20 2.78 -10.30 16.89
CA ALA A 20 3.47 -9.36 17.76
C ALA A 20 4.62 -8.69 16.98
N PRO A 21 5.12 -7.53 17.44
CA PRO A 21 6.15 -6.80 16.72
C PRO A 21 7.44 -7.58 16.45
N ASP A 22 7.90 -8.39 17.40
CA ASP A 22 9.08 -9.25 17.25
C ASP A 22 8.86 -10.38 16.23
N GLU A 23 7.67 -10.97 16.19
CA GLU A 23 7.29 -11.95 15.17
C GLU A 23 7.31 -11.31 13.76
N LEU A 24 6.77 -10.09 13.65
CA LEU A 24 6.70 -9.35 12.39
C LEU A 24 8.10 -8.93 11.90
N GLU A 25 8.96 -8.46 12.81
CA GLU A 25 10.35 -8.10 12.51
C GLU A 25 11.16 -9.29 12.00
N ASN A 26 11.01 -10.44 12.66
CA ASN A 26 11.64 -11.68 12.20
C ASN A 26 11.13 -12.11 10.81
N ALA A 27 9.83 -12.00 10.54
CA ALA A 27 9.25 -12.31 9.24
C ALA A 27 9.74 -11.35 8.14
N LEU A 28 9.85 -10.04 8.43
CA LEU A 28 10.42 -9.04 7.53
C LEU A 28 11.87 -9.37 7.16
N LEU A 29 12.70 -9.68 8.16
CA LEU A 29 14.11 -10.05 7.94
C LEU A 29 14.23 -11.33 7.10
N GLN A 30 13.33 -12.30 7.26
CA GLN A 30 13.30 -13.50 6.43
C GLN A 30 12.86 -13.21 5.00
N MET A 31 11.86 -12.33 4.80
CA MET A 31 11.44 -11.89 3.48
C MET A 31 12.57 -11.17 2.74
N LYS A 32 13.30 -10.26 3.42
CA LYS A 32 14.41 -9.51 2.85
C LYS A 32 15.52 -10.41 2.30
N LYS A 33 15.91 -11.46 3.05
CA LYS A 33 16.91 -12.45 2.59
C LYS A 33 16.57 -13.14 1.28
N GLN A 34 15.31 -13.10 0.85
CA GLN A 34 14.83 -13.77 -0.36
C GLN A 34 14.76 -12.82 -1.57
N TRP A 35 15.06 -11.53 -1.39
CA TRP A 35 15.12 -10.56 -2.48
C TRP A 35 16.51 -10.58 -3.09
N SER A 36 16.60 -10.92 -4.38
CA SER A 36 17.87 -11.23 -5.06
C SER A 36 18.84 -10.05 -5.20
N ASN A 37 18.46 -8.83 -4.80
CA ASN A 37 19.23 -7.59 -4.91
C ASN A 37 18.95 -6.61 -3.75
N SER A 38 18.45 -7.07 -2.59
CA SER A 38 18.18 -6.13 -1.49
C SER A 38 19.48 -5.54 -0.95
N SER A 39 19.47 -4.27 -0.61
CA SER A 39 20.63 -3.64 0.04
C SER A 39 21.05 -4.41 1.30
N ASP A 40 22.36 -4.44 1.57
CA ASP A 40 22.92 -4.93 2.84
C ASP A 40 22.61 -3.99 4.02
N GLU A 41 21.92 -2.88 3.79
CA GLU A 41 21.57 -1.95 4.86
C GLU A 41 20.62 -2.59 5.86
N ALA A 42 20.82 -2.25 7.13
CA ALA A 42 19.93 -2.68 8.17
C ALA A 42 18.55 -2.02 7.99
N MET A 43 17.50 -2.82 8.11
CA MET A 43 16.14 -2.33 8.21
C MET A 43 16.03 -1.44 9.44
N GLN A 44 15.65 -0.17 9.25
CA GLN A 44 15.33 0.73 10.35
C GLN A 44 13.94 0.38 10.88
N MET A 45 13.80 0.36 12.20
CA MET A 45 12.57 -0.05 12.88
C MET A 45 12.22 1.01 13.91
N GLU A 46 11.13 1.72 13.67
CA GLU A 46 10.62 2.74 14.57
C GLU A 46 9.22 2.35 15.03
N ARG A 47 8.90 2.58 16.31
CA ARG A 47 7.54 2.41 16.83
C ARG A 47 7.16 3.66 17.61
N CYS A 48 6.03 4.26 17.26
CA CYS A 48 5.57 5.50 17.86
C CYS A 48 4.08 5.41 18.23
N ALA A 49 3.73 5.99 19.39
CA ALA A 49 2.35 6.27 19.74
C ALA A 49 1.93 7.59 19.09
N GLU A 50 1.40 7.50 17.86
CA GLU A 50 0.98 8.67 17.08
C GLU A 50 -0.36 9.24 17.51
N THR A 51 -1.07 8.51 18.35
CA THR A 51 -2.39 8.89 18.85
C THR A 51 -2.37 8.92 20.37
N GLY A 52 -3.40 9.55 20.95
CA GLY A 52 -3.61 9.48 22.40
C GLY A 52 -4.09 8.11 22.90
N ASP A 53 -4.34 7.13 22.01
CA ASP A 53 -4.73 5.77 22.40
C ASP A 53 -3.47 4.97 22.77
N PRO A 54 -3.25 4.64 24.06
CA PRO A 54 -2.06 3.90 24.49
C PRO A 54 -2.01 2.47 23.94
N ASN A 55 -3.14 1.95 23.43
CA ASN A 55 -3.22 0.63 22.85
C ASN A 55 -2.88 0.63 21.36
N LEU A 56 -2.72 1.79 20.73
CA LEU A 56 -2.45 1.93 19.30
C LEU A 56 -1.02 2.41 19.07
N ILE A 57 -0.22 1.57 18.42
CA ILE A 57 1.18 1.87 18.09
C ILE A 57 1.35 1.74 16.59
N THR A 58 1.97 2.75 15.97
CA THR A 58 2.39 2.70 14.57
C THR A 58 3.84 2.21 14.51
N GLY A 59 4.10 1.12 13.80
CA GLY A 59 5.43 0.66 13.43
C GLY A 59 5.78 1.08 12.02
N ARG A 60 6.96 1.67 11.83
CA ARG A 60 7.57 1.95 10.52
C ARG A 60 8.79 1.07 10.34
N TYR A 61 8.82 0.31 9.26
CA TYR A 61 9.95 -0.53 8.89
C TYR A 61 10.43 -0.09 7.52
N MET A 62 11.65 0.44 7.45
CA MET A 62 12.15 1.03 6.21
C MET A 62 13.62 0.75 5.94
N ASP A 63 13.93 0.60 4.67
CA ASP A 63 15.27 0.69 4.09
C ASP A 63 15.16 1.37 2.71
N ASN A 64 16.25 1.40 1.94
CA ASN A 64 16.24 2.05 0.61
C ASN A 64 15.28 1.41 -0.40
N ASP A 65 14.90 0.14 -0.20
CA ASP A 65 14.15 -0.64 -1.17
C ASP A 65 12.69 -0.84 -0.75
N SER A 66 12.35 -0.58 0.52
CA SER A 66 11.07 -0.96 1.08
C SER A 66 10.64 -0.08 2.25
N PHE A 67 9.32 0.13 2.34
CA PHE A 67 8.67 0.78 3.47
C PHE A 67 7.40 0.00 3.82
N PHE A 68 7.30 -0.39 5.09
CA PHE A 68 6.13 -1.03 5.68
C PHE A 68 5.59 -0.17 6.81
N LEU A 69 4.27 -0.03 6.82
CA LEU A 69 3.54 0.66 7.88
C LEU A 69 2.64 -0.35 8.58
N VAL A 70 2.81 -0.54 9.88
CA VAL A 70 2.03 -1.51 10.66
C VAL A 70 1.31 -0.80 11.79
N GLN A 71 0.00 -0.98 11.87
CA GLN A 71 -0.77 -0.59 13.04
C GLN A 71 -0.84 -1.77 14.00
N TYR A 72 -0.45 -1.56 15.25
CA TYR A 72 -0.58 -2.52 16.33
C TYR A 72 -1.66 -2.07 17.30
N ARG A 73 -2.62 -2.95 17.59
CA ARG A 73 -3.57 -2.77 18.68
C ARG A 73 -3.33 -3.81 19.76
N ASN A 74 -3.20 -3.38 21.02
CA ASN A 74 -2.92 -4.29 22.15
C ASN A 74 -1.68 -5.19 21.90
N GLY A 75 -0.65 -4.63 21.26
CA GLY A 75 0.58 -5.35 20.93
C GLY A 75 0.47 -6.35 19.77
N LYS A 76 -0.62 -6.33 18.99
CA LYS A 76 -0.85 -7.24 17.86
C LYS A 76 -1.15 -6.47 16.58
N ALA A 77 -0.55 -6.88 15.46
CA ALA A 77 -0.72 -6.23 14.17
C ALA A 77 -2.19 -6.31 13.71
N THR A 78 -2.82 -5.17 13.49
CA THR A 78 -4.20 -5.05 12.98
C THR A 78 -4.27 -4.48 11.57
N GLU A 79 -3.22 -3.79 11.14
CA GLU A 79 -3.08 -3.37 9.73
C GLU A 79 -1.63 -3.51 9.29
N ILE A 80 -1.40 -3.97 8.07
CA ILE A 80 -0.07 -4.09 7.46
C ILE A 80 -0.12 -3.46 6.07
N GLY A 81 0.58 -2.34 5.92
CA GLY A 81 0.73 -1.57 4.70
C GLY A 81 2.10 -1.76 4.08
N ILE A 82 2.15 -1.83 2.75
CA ILE A 82 3.38 -1.82 1.96
C ILE A 82 3.32 -0.72 0.92
N GLN A 83 4.45 -0.05 0.69
CA GLN A 83 4.57 0.97 -0.35
C GLN A 83 5.09 0.40 -1.68
N ARG A 84 4.86 1.18 -2.73
CA ARG A 84 5.16 0.85 -4.13
C ARG A 84 6.63 0.55 -4.39
N GLU A 85 7.55 1.15 -3.65
CA GLU A 85 9.00 0.99 -3.81
C GLU A 85 9.43 -0.48 -3.79
N LEU A 86 8.73 -1.31 -3.00
CA LEU A 86 8.94 -2.76 -2.93
C LEU A 86 8.75 -3.45 -4.29
N SER A 87 8.00 -2.83 -5.21
CA SER A 87 7.79 -3.31 -6.59
C SER A 87 9.07 -3.38 -7.41
N LYS A 88 10.15 -2.71 -6.99
CA LYS A 88 11.48 -2.79 -7.62
C LYS A 88 12.12 -4.17 -7.43
N VAL A 89 11.81 -4.85 -6.32
CA VAL A 89 12.45 -6.13 -5.94
C VAL A 89 11.47 -7.31 -5.91
N ALA A 90 10.16 -7.05 -5.79
CA ALA A 90 9.13 -8.08 -5.73
C ALA A 90 7.84 -7.65 -6.46
N SER A 91 7.16 -8.57 -7.13
CA SER A 91 5.82 -8.32 -7.69
C SER A 91 4.77 -8.56 -6.61
N ILE A 92 3.96 -7.55 -6.33
CA ILE A 92 2.93 -7.60 -5.29
C ILE A 92 1.61 -7.96 -5.95
N LYS A 93 1.10 -9.16 -5.62
CA LYS A 93 -0.08 -9.72 -6.28
C LYS A 93 -1.27 -9.82 -5.34
N TRP A 94 -2.43 -9.47 -5.86
CA TRP A 94 -3.71 -9.76 -5.22
C TRP A 94 -4.70 -10.29 -6.23
N PHE A 95 -5.23 -11.51 -6.00
CA PHE A 95 -6.06 -12.22 -6.99
C PHE A 95 -5.42 -12.27 -8.40
N GLY A 96 -4.09 -12.35 -8.46
CA GLY A 96 -3.32 -12.34 -9.72
C GLY A 96 -3.05 -10.96 -10.32
N LEU A 97 -3.66 -9.88 -9.79
CA LEU A 97 -3.42 -8.50 -10.24
C LEU A 97 -2.14 -7.94 -9.63
N ASP A 98 -1.36 -7.21 -10.44
CA ASP A 98 -0.20 -6.47 -9.96
C ASP A 98 -0.63 -5.15 -9.32
N MET A 99 -0.48 -5.02 -8.01
CA MET A 99 -1.06 -3.90 -7.27
C MET A 99 -0.39 -2.55 -7.53
N PHE A 100 0.83 -2.55 -8.06
CA PHE A 100 1.66 -1.34 -8.20
C PHE A 100 2.02 -0.99 -9.65
N ASN A 101 1.75 -1.91 -10.58
CA ASN A 101 1.94 -1.70 -12.02
C ASN A 101 0.64 -1.78 -12.82
N THR A 102 -0.51 -1.97 -12.14
CA THR A 102 -1.85 -1.83 -12.73
C THR A 102 -2.41 -0.48 -12.33
N THR A 103 -3.08 0.21 -13.25
CA THR A 103 -3.68 1.52 -12.95
C THR A 103 -4.75 1.41 -11.86
N ALA A 104 -4.92 2.48 -11.08
CA ALA A 104 -5.88 2.59 -10.01
C ALA A 104 -7.30 2.29 -10.51
N GLU A 105 -7.68 2.84 -11.67
CA GLU A 105 -8.97 2.55 -12.32
C GLU A 105 -9.18 1.04 -12.53
N CYS A 106 -8.23 0.36 -13.16
CA CYS A 106 -8.32 -1.08 -13.42
C CYS A 106 -8.38 -1.93 -12.14
N ILE A 107 -7.66 -1.53 -11.10
CA ILE A 107 -7.69 -2.19 -9.80
C ILE A 107 -9.07 -1.98 -9.14
N ILE A 108 -9.56 -0.74 -9.07
CA ILE A 108 -10.86 -0.41 -8.49
C ILE A 108 -11.97 -1.18 -9.21
N ASP A 109 -12.02 -1.14 -10.54
CA ASP A 109 -13.00 -1.86 -11.35
C ASP A 109 -12.98 -3.37 -11.11
N SER A 110 -11.80 -3.93 -10.83
CA SER A 110 -11.64 -5.35 -10.56
C SER A 110 -12.10 -5.73 -9.16
N LEU A 111 -11.85 -4.87 -8.16
CA LEU A 111 -12.22 -5.10 -6.77
C LEU A 111 -13.69 -4.82 -6.49
N MET A 112 -14.29 -3.85 -7.19
CA MET A 112 -15.73 -3.57 -7.10
C MET A 112 -16.61 -4.75 -7.54
N LYS A 113 -16.05 -5.73 -8.27
CA LYS A 113 -16.73 -6.99 -8.59
C LYS A 113 -16.79 -7.96 -7.39
N LYS A 114 -16.10 -7.64 -6.30
CA LYS A 114 -15.95 -8.50 -5.11
C LYS A 114 -16.48 -7.86 -3.85
N ASP A 115 -16.36 -6.54 -3.71
CA ASP A 115 -16.73 -5.78 -2.52
C ASP A 115 -17.17 -4.37 -2.92
N ASN A 116 -17.97 -3.73 -2.07
CA ASN A 116 -18.31 -2.32 -2.19
C ASN A 116 -17.12 -1.45 -1.80
N VAL A 117 -16.92 -0.36 -2.51
CA VAL A 117 -15.84 0.59 -2.21
C VAL A 117 -16.37 1.77 -1.40
N VAL A 118 -15.66 2.11 -0.33
CA VAL A 118 -15.77 3.40 0.36
C VAL A 118 -14.60 4.25 -0.12
N CYS A 119 -14.91 5.36 -0.78
CA CYS A 119 -13.90 6.29 -1.30
C CYS A 119 -14.06 7.65 -0.61
N ASN A 120 -12.95 8.35 -0.43
CA ASN A 120 -12.96 9.71 0.10
C ASN A 120 -13.55 10.74 -0.88
N GLU A 121 -13.70 10.38 -2.14
CA GLU A 121 -14.28 11.23 -3.19
C GLU A 121 -15.54 10.62 -3.82
N LYS A 122 -16.42 11.50 -4.31
CA LYS A 122 -17.63 11.08 -5.03
C LYS A 122 -17.30 10.46 -6.38
N ASP A 123 -16.29 11.00 -7.05
CA ASP A 123 -15.78 10.49 -8.31
C ASP A 123 -14.66 9.48 -8.03
N LEU A 124 -14.96 8.19 -8.19
CA LEU A 124 -14.03 7.11 -7.87
C LEU A 124 -12.73 7.18 -8.68
N GLN A 125 -12.70 7.81 -9.86
CA GLN A 125 -11.46 7.95 -10.63
C GLN A 125 -10.57 9.06 -10.07
N LEU A 126 -11.11 9.94 -9.22
CA LEU A 126 -10.43 11.09 -8.64
C LEU A 126 -10.25 10.98 -7.11
N GLY A 127 -10.43 9.80 -6.53
CA GLY A 127 -10.11 9.54 -5.12
C GLY A 127 -8.63 9.33 -4.85
N THR A 128 -8.23 9.51 -3.59
CA THR A 128 -6.87 9.20 -3.11
C THR A 128 -6.85 8.02 -2.14
N GLU A 129 -7.99 7.72 -1.51
CA GLU A 129 -8.14 6.62 -0.57
C GLU A 129 -9.38 5.79 -0.90
N TYR A 130 -9.21 4.47 -0.87
CA TYR A 130 -10.24 3.49 -1.18
C TYR A 130 -10.18 2.36 -0.17
N LEU A 131 -11.31 2.12 0.49
CA LEU A 131 -11.49 1.06 1.47
C LEU A 131 -12.49 0.03 0.92
N PHE A 132 -12.06 -1.22 0.93
CA PHE A 132 -12.89 -2.39 0.64
C PHE A 132 -13.05 -3.18 1.95
N PRO A 133 -14.13 -2.95 2.70
CA PRO A 133 -14.27 -3.43 4.07
C PRO A 133 -14.53 -4.94 4.18
N GLU A 134 -15.27 -5.55 3.25
CA GLU A 134 -15.59 -6.98 3.29
C GLU A 134 -14.39 -7.87 2.94
N ILE A 135 -13.41 -7.33 2.20
CA ILE A 135 -12.15 -8.02 1.88
C ILE A 135 -10.95 -7.46 2.67
N GLY A 136 -11.16 -6.44 3.51
CA GLY A 136 -10.18 -5.93 4.46
C GLY A 136 -8.96 -5.31 3.80
N VAL A 137 -9.15 -4.49 2.76
CA VAL A 137 -8.04 -3.82 2.07
C VAL A 137 -8.28 -2.32 1.93
N ARG A 138 -7.22 -1.54 2.15
CA ARG A 138 -7.15 -0.12 1.90
C ARG A 138 -6.08 0.19 0.86
N LEU A 139 -6.44 0.99 -0.14
CA LEU A 139 -5.55 1.45 -1.21
C LEU A 139 -5.38 2.95 -1.08
N TRP A 140 -4.15 3.43 -1.26
CA TRP A 140 -3.83 4.84 -1.16
C TRP A 140 -2.86 5.30 -2.24
N ARG A 141 -3.08 6.52 -2.73
CA ARG A 141 -2.18 7.31 -3.57
C ARG A 141 -2.19 8.74 -3.08
N GLU A 142 -1.08 9.43 -3.19
CA GLU A 142 -0.84 10.78 -2.68
C GLU A 142 -1.71 11.81 -3.38
N ARG A 143 -1.86 11.67 -4.71
CA ARG A 143 -2.68 12.55 -5.54
C ARG A 143 -3.64 11.74 -6.38
N ALA A 144 -4.75 12.37 -6.73
CA ALA A 144 -5.71 11.80 -7.64
C ALA A 144 -5.36 12.21 -9.08
N PHE A 145 -5.07 11.23 -9.93
CA PHE A 145 -4.86 11.46 -11.35
C PHE A 145 -5.65 10.44 -12.18
N HIS A 146 -6.31 10.93 -13.23
CA HIS A 146 -6.98 10.14 -14.24
C HIS A 146 -6.92 10.87 -15.58
N LEU A 147 -6.79 10.13 -16.68
CA LEU A 147 -6.59 10.71 -18.02
C LEU A 147 -7.73 11.65 -18.46
N LYS A 148 -8.91 11.58 -17.83
CA LYS A 148 -10.01 12.52 -18.10
C LYS A 148 -9.68 13.96 -17.72
N LEU A 149 -8.78 14.19 -16.75
CA LEU A 149 -8.34 15.52 -16.34
C LEU A 149 -7.64 16.24 -17.51
N LEU A 150 -7.00 15.49 -18.40
CA LEU A 150 -6.32 16.03 -19.58
C LEU A 150 -7.28 16.66 -20.61
N LYS A 151 -8.59 16.45 -20.44
CA LYS A 151 -9.62 17.08 -21.27
C LYS A 151 -10.03 18.47 -20.76
N ASP A 152 -9.63 18.83 -19.54
CA ASP A 152 -9.88 20.14 -18.95
C ASP A 152 -8.73 21.10 -19.29
N PRO A 153 -8.97 22.15 -20.10
CA PRO A 153 -7.93 23.11 -20.46
C PRO A 153 -7.32 23.83 -19.25
N LEU A 154 -8.10 24.08 -18.20
CA LEU A 154 -7.60 24.78 -17.00
C LEU A 154 -6.62 23.89 -16.25
N TYR A 155 -6.97 22.61 -16.07
CA TYR A 155 -6.07 21.62 -15.46
C TYR A 155 -4.75 21.50 -16.25
N MET A 156 -4.85 21.47 -17.59
CA MET A 156 -3.66 21.37 -18.45
C MET A 156 -2.75 22.60 -18.36
N GLU A 157 -3.33 23.80 -18.23
CA GLU A 157 -2.57 25.03 -18.01
C GLU A 157 -1.89 25.02 -16.62
N GLU A 158 -2.62 24.64 -15.57
CA GLU A 158 -2.10 24.60 -14.19
C GLU A 158 -0.99 23.56 -14.00
N MET A 159 -1.14 22.38 -14.60
CA MET A 159 -0.24 21.25 -14.38
C MET A 159 0.86 21.13 -15.42
N GLN A 160 0.94 22.04 -16.40
CA GLN A 160 1.86 21.94 -17.54
C GLN A 160 3.32 21.64 -17.12
N ALA A 161 3.79 22.25 -16.03
CA ALA A 161 5.17 22.11 -15.56
C ALA A 161 5.47 20.79 -14.83
N VAL A 162 4.43 20.08 -14.37
CA VAL A 162 4.55 18.87 -13.53
C VAL A 162 3.77 17.68 -14.08
N LEU A 163 3.21 17.80 -15.29
CA LEU A 163 2.28 16.82 -15.83
C LEU A 163 2.90 15.42 -15.97
N GLU A 164 4.18 15.33 -16.34
CA GLU A 164 4.91 14.07 -16.40
C GLU A 164 4.97 13.37 -15.05
N ASP A 165 5.19 14.13 -13.97
CA ASP A 165 5.20 13.61 -12.62
C ASP A 165 3.81 13.16 -12.18
N GLU A 166 2.74 13.81 -12.65
CA GLU A 166 1.36 13.43 -12.28
C GLU A 166 0.96 12.03 -12.79
N TYR A 167 1.53 11.56 -13.91
CA TYR A 167 1.22 10.23 -14.46
C TYR A 167 1.56 9.10 -13.48
N GLN A 168 2.46 9.31 -12.52
CA GLN A 168 2.80 8.31 -11.50
C GLN A 168 1.60 7.99 -10.60
N TYR A 169 0.68 8.95 -10.41
CA TYR A 169 -0.51 8.80 -9.58
C TYR A 169 -1.67 8.10 -10.29
N GLN A 170 -1.46 7.62 -11.52
CA GLN A 170 -2.32 6.58 -12.10
C GLN A 170 -2.22 5.26 -11.35
N TYR A 171 -1.20 5.06 -10.52
CA TYR A 171 -0.96 3.84 -9.76
C TYR A 171 -1.11 4.10 -8.27
N PHE A 172 -1.46 3.07 -7.51
CA PHE A 172 -1.43 3.17 -6.06
C PHE A 172 0.01 3.24 -5.56
N GLN A 173 0.22 3.99 -4.48
CA GLN A 173 1.51 4.08 -3.79
C GLN A 173 1.55 3.20 -2.54
N MET A 174 0.39 2.82 -1.99
CA MET A 174 0.32 1.94 -0.83
C MET A 174 -0.89 1.01 -0.90
N VAL A 175 -0.70 -0.24 -0.47
CA VAL A 175 -1.76 -1.22 -0.21
C VAL A 175 -1.65 -1.71 1.22
N THR A 176 -2.76 -1.75 1.94
CA THR A 176 -2.85 -2.16 3.34
C THR A 176 -3.85 -3.28 3.51
N VAL A 177 -3.49 -4.35 4.19
CA VAL A 177 -4.41 -5.39 4.66
C VAL A 177 -4.82 -5.08 6.10
N MET A 178 -6.10 -5.22 6.40
CA MET A 178 -6.71 -4.91 7.70
C MET A 178 -7.49 -6.12 8.24
N GLY A 179 -7.44 -6.28 9.57
CA GLY A 179 -8.13 -7.35 10.31
C GLY A 179 -9.57 -7.06 10.65
#